data_AF-A0A8J6TDL0-F1
#
_entry.id   AF-A0A8J6TDL0-F1
#
_cell.length_a   1.000
_cell.length_b   1.000
_cell.length_c   1.000
_cell.angle_alpha   90.00
_cell.angle_beta   90.00
_cell.angle_gamma   90.00
#
_symmetry.space_group_name_H-M   'P 1'
#
loop_
_entity.id
_entity.type
_entity.pdbx_description
1 polymer ?
#
loop_
_entity_poly.entity_id
_entity_poly.type
_entity_poly.pdbx_seq_one_letter_code
_entity_poly.pdbx_strand_id
1 'polypeptide(L)'
;TKIMPHNFVELLEAQKKILRDEPFELFPDFLQGGELDVSGYDDGNGRLKCRAVIAEKNEKTILIKEIPYTTTTQSLIDSIEKAAKSGKIKIQSIDDYTAEEVEIEIRLTRGIYASETIKALYAFTDCEVPISPNLTVIRDNRPANISVSEVLEYNTRKIVRDLETELTIELDRLKEKLHAHLLEQIFIEERLYKKIEECTTYELIFTSIEEALVPFREKLVRDVSKEDIERLLEIRIRRISRYDINKKQKDIKEVEKKIRKVEKDLKDMIDYTISYIDGLLDKYGHLYPRQTVLKTFDEVEVRKVALSNLTVGYSHDGFLGHQVHADTDFSFPSSEYDKILIIFNNGLYKVINVPDKVFVGHDVCWVGKYEEKLVYNVIYKNGEQNLSFMKRFTTPKFILDKEYHLFPEHKNSVIQFLAIGEEGRVRVYYRPSKRARSNYEDFELQSFLVKGALALGKRVSTRVVRRVGVLADKKTEDDQEEEGPKPLPLFPDSKK
;
A
#
# COMPACT_ATOMS: atom_id res chain seq x y z
N THR A 1 -6.77 17.68 7.41
CA THR A 1 -7.66 16.55 7.08
C THR A 1 -7.26 16.03 5.72
N LYS A 2 -7.24 14.71 5.53
CA LYS A 2 -6.98 14.05 4.24
C LYS A 2 -8.04 12.99 4.05
N ILE A 3 -9.10 13.35 3.31
CA ILE A 3 -10.28 12.52 3.07
C ILE A 3 -10.12 11.88 1.71
N MET A 4 -10.29 10.56 1.63
CA MET A 4 -10.18 9.84 0.37
C MET A 4 -11.52 9.80 -0.36
N PRO A 5 -11.55 9.95 -1.70
CA PRO A 5 -12.76 9.76 -2.46
C PRO A 5 -13.23 8.30 -2.35
N HIS A 6 -14.54 8.11 -2.45
CA HIS A 6 -15.20 6.81 -2.40
C HIS A 6 -16.16 6.69 -3.57
N ASN A 7 -16.50 5.44 -3.92
CA ASN A 7 -17.38 5.19 -5.04
C ASN A 7 -18.83 5.60 -4.71
N PHE A 8 -19.47 6.32 -5.62
CA PHE A 8 -20.84 6.81 -5.45
C PHE A 8 -21.86 5.67 -5.20
N VAL A 9 -21.78 4.59 -5.97
CA VAL A 9 -22.69 3.45 -5.87
C VAL A 9 -22.50 2.74 -4.53
N GLU A 10 -21.24 2.49 -4.14
CA GLU A 10 -20.93 1.83 -2.87
C GLU A 10 -21.40 2.65 -1.67
N LEU A 11 -21.24 3.98 -1.70
CA LEU A 11 -21.76 4.86 -0.65
C LEU A 11 -23.27 4.73 -0.50
N LEU A 12 -24.02 4.78 -1.61
CA LEU A 12 -25.49 4.68 -1.59
C LEU A 12 -25.98 3.29 -1.14
N GLU A 13 -25.33 2.21 -1.59
CA GLU A 13 -25.63 0.87 -1.11
C GLU A 13 -25.31 0.71 0.38
N ALA A 14 -24.25 1.34 0.88
CA ALA A 14 -23.95 1.38 2.30
C ALA A 14 -24.99 2.19 3.09
N GLN A 15 -25.53 3.29 2.55
CA GLN A 15 -26.66 3.99 3.17
C GLN A 15 -27.91 3.10 3.29
N LYS A 16 -28.21 2.30 2.26
CA LYS A 16 -29.31 1.32 2.31
C LYS A 16 -29.08 0.27 3.40
N LYS A 17 -27.83 -0.20 3.56
CA LYS A 17 -27.46 -1.12 4.65
C LYS A 17 -27.61 -0.49 6.03
N ILE A 18 -27.18 0.76 6.21
CA ILE A 18 -27.38 1.53 7.46
C ILE A 18 -28.87 1.62 7.81
N LEU A 19 -29.72 1.92 6.83
CA LEU A 19 -31.17 2.00 7.03
C LEU A 19 -31.81 0.65 7.44
N ARG A 20 -31.17 -0.47 7.10
CA ARG A 20 -31.58 -1.83 7.46
C ARG A 20 -30.87 -2.39 8.70
N ASP A 21 -30.01 -1.59 9.34
CA ASP A 21 -29.16 -2.03 10.46
C ASP A 21 -28.22 -3.19 10.09
N GLU A 22 -27.73 -3.19 8.85
CA GLU A 22 -26.81 -4.19 8.30
C GLU A 22 -25.35 -3.68 8.29
N PRO A 23 -24.36 -4.55 8.54
CA PRO A 23 -22.95 -4.18 8.48
C PRO A 23 -22.49 -3.91 7.05
N PHE A 24 -21.53 -3.01 6.90
CA PHE A 24 -20.91 -2.67 5.62
C PHE A 24 -19.42 -2.34 5.80
N GLU A 25 -18.70 -2.44 4.69
CA GLU A 25 -17.31 -1.98 4.58
C GLU A 25 -17.22 -1.07 3.37
N LEU A 26 -16.39 -0.03 3.49
CA LEU A 26 -16.16 0.94 2.42
C LEU A 26 -14.68 1.18 2.27
N PHE A 27 -14.24 1.17 1.02
CA PHE A 27 -12.85 1.44 0.68
C PHE A 27 -12.79 2.60 -0.32
N PRO A 28 -11.70 3.38 -0.29
CA PRO A 28 -11.51 4.46 -1.25
C PRO A 28 -11.60 3.99 -2.71
N ASP A 29 -12.05 4.91 -3.57
CA ASP A 29 -12.08 4.76 -5.02
C ASP A 29 -11.61 6.07 -5.65
N PHE A 30 -10.46 6.01 -6.32
CA PHE A 30 -9.81 7.14 -6.96
C PHE A 30 -10.24 7.26 -8.42
N LEU A 31 -10.52 8.49 -8.86
CA LEU A 31 -10.91 8.78 -10.25
C LEU A 31 -9.87 8.37 -11.29
N GLN A 32 -8.59 8.30 -10.91
CA GLN A 32 -7.48 7.92 -11.78
C GLN A 32 -7.25 6.41 -11.86
N GLY A 33 -8.09 5.61 -11.17
CA GLY A 33 -7.89 4.18 -11.02
C GLY A 33 -6.72 3.85 -10.10
N GLY A 34 -5.94 2.86 -10.49
CA GLY A 34 -4.78 2.34 -9.80
C GLY A 34 -5.10 1.12 -8.95
N GLU A 35 -4.04 0.53 -8.41
CA GLU A 35 -4.16 -0.54 -7.41
C GLU A 35 -4.05 0.05 -6.00
N LEU A 36 -4.89 -0.41 -5.08
CA LEU A 36 -4.93 0.06 -3.71
C LEU A 36 -4.86 -1.12 -2.73
N ASP A 37 -3.88 -1.04 -1.84
CA ASP A 37 -3.79 -1.90 -0.67
C ASP A 37 -4.39 -1.20 0.56
N VAL A 38 -5.43 -1.83 1.09
CA VAL A 38 -6.25 -1.37 2.21
C VAL A 38 -5.96 -2.10 3.51
N SER A 39 -4.92 -2.95 3.57
CA SER A 39 -4.62 -3.79 4.75
C SER A 39 -4.36 -2.99 6.03
N GLY A 40 -3.92 -1.73 5.90
CA GLY A 40 -3.73 -0.79 7.02
C GLY A 40 -4.80 0.29 7.14
N TYR A 41 -5.88 0.21 6.35
CA TYR A 41 -6.96 1.19 6.35
C TYR A 41 -7.83 1.02 7.58
N ASP A 42 -8.15 2.13 8.23
CA ASP A 42 -8.93 2.16 9.46
C ASP A 42 -10.12 3.12 9.28
N ASP A 43 -11.07 2.70 8.43
CA ASP A 43 -12.36 3.35 8.19
C ASP A 43 -12.28 4.89 8.06
N GLY A 44 -11.44 5.38 7.14
CA GLY A 44 -11.19 6.82 6.92
C GLY A 44 -9.86 7.32 7.51
N ASN A 45 -9.19 6.47 8.28
CA ASN A 45 -7.92 6.75 8.92
C ASN A 45 -6.90 5.65 8.58
N GLY A 46 -5.77 5.64 9.30
CA GLY A 46 -4.74 4.61 9.14
C GLY A 46 -3.82 4.86 7.94
N ARG A 47 -3.50 3.79 7.22
CA ARG A 47 -2.54 3.81 6.09
C ARG A 47 -3.04 2.99 4.91
N LEU A 48 -2.83 3.53 3.74
CA LEU A 48 -3.08 2.91 2.45
C LEU A 48 -1.77 2.86 1.67
N LYS A 49 -1.65 1.94 0.72
CA LYS A 49 -0.61 2.02 -0.31
C LYS A 49 -1.28 2.05 -1.67
N CYS A 50 -0.92 2.99 -2.51
CA CYS A 50 -1.43 3.11 -3.87
C CYS A 50 -0.30 2.80 -4.85
N ARG A 51 -0.58 1.97 -5.84
CA ARG A 51 0.41 1.44 -6.78
C ARG A 51 -0.03 1.70 -8.22
N ALA A 52 0.95 2.05 -9.05
CA ALA A 52 0.79 2.22 -10.48
C ALA A 52 0.47 0.88 -11.16
N VAL A 53 -0.40 0.89 -12.16
CA VAL A 53 -0.63 -0.28 -13.02
C VAL A 53 0.46 -0.31 -14.09
N ILE A 54 1.33 -1.31 -14.00
CA ILE A 54 2.48 -1.47 -14.87
C ILE A 54 2.32 -2.77 -15.68
N ALA A 55 2.47 -2.66 -17.00
CA ALA A 55 2.41 -3.77 -17.93
C ALA A 55 3.78 -4.01 -18.60
N GLU A 56 4.14 -5.27 -18.76
CA GLU A 56 5.28 -5.66 -19.58
C GLU A 56 4.85 -5.72 -21.04
N LYS A 57 5.38 -4.82 -21.88
CA LYS A 57 5.15 -4.84 -23.33
C LYS A 57 6.00 -5.91 -24.01
N ASN A 58 7.24 -6.04 -23.54
CA ASN A 58 8.19 -7.09 -23.90
C ASN A 58 9.33 -7.10 -22.85
N GLU A 59 10.28 -8.04 -22.96
CA GLU A 59 11.39 -8.22 -22.02
C GLU A 59 12.24 -6.96 -21.75
N LYS A 60 12.21 -5.95 -22.64
CA LYS A 60 13.01 -4.71 -22.58
C LYS A 60 12.16 -3.43 -22.53
N THR A 61 10.84 -3.53 -22.48
CA THR A 61 9.95 -2.36 -22.51
C THR A 61 8.81 -2.52 -21.52
N ILE A 62 8.65 -1.51 -20.67
CA ILE A 62 7.64 -1.42 -19.64
C ILE A 62 6.69 -0.28 -19.99
N LEU A 63 5.39 -0.48 -19.76
CA LEU A 63 4.37 0.55 -19.90
C LEU A 63 3.71 0.81 -18.54
N ILE A 64 3.65 2.07 -18.14
CA ILE A 64 2.81 2.50 -17.01
C ILE A 64 1.48 2.99 -17.59
N LYS A 65 0.38 2.33 -17.20
CA LYS A 65 -0.98 2.57 -17.71
C LYS A 65 -1.85 3.37 -16.75
N GLU A 66 -1.60 3.28 -15.46
CA GLU A 66 -2.26 4.08 -14.43
C GLU A 66 -1.23 4.47 -13.38
N ILE A 67 -1.41 5.65 -12.78
CA ILE A 67 -0.48 6.22 -11.81
C ILE A 67 -1.14 6.35 -10.44
N PRO A 68 -0.37 6.37 -9.33
CA PRO A 68 -0.97 6.52 -8.03
C PRO A 68 -1.67 7.87 -7.85
N TYR A 69 -2.80 7.85 -7.15
CA TYR A 69 -3.70 9.01 -6.96
C TYR A 69 -3.02 10.31 -6.50
N THR A 70 -1.93 10.21 -5.74
CA THR A 70 -1.22 11.39 -5.20
C THR A 70 -0.13 11.93 -6.14
N THR A 71 -0.02 11.40 -7.36
CA THR A 71 1.05 11.74 -8.31
C THR A 71 0.50 12.31 -9.61
N THR A 72 1.36 13.00 -10.35
CA THR A 72 1.18 13.36 -11.76
C THR A 72 2.19 12.60 -12.62
N THR A 73 1.93 12.47 -13.93
CA THR A 73 2.88 11.83 -14.87
C THR A 73 4.27 12.45 -14.75
N GLN A 74 4.36 13.78 -14.72
CA GLN A 74 5.62 14.49 -14.53
C GLN A 74 6.31 14.13 -13.21
N SER A 75 5.60 14.18 -12.07
CA SER A 75 6.22 13.85 -10.77
C SER A 75 6.69 12.40 -10.69
N LEU A 76 5.97 11.48 -11.35
CA LEU A 76 6.32 10.08 -11.41
C LEU A 76 7.57 9.89 -12.28
N ILE A 77 7.63 10.52 -13.45
CA ILE A 77 8.81 10.51 -14.34
C ILE A 77 10.03 11.08 -13.61
N ASP A 78 9.90 12.21 -12.93
CA ASP A 78 10.98 12.82 -12.15
C ASP A 78 11.50 11.87 -11.06
N SER A 79 10.60 11.13 -10.41
CA SER A 79 10.92 10.11 -9.41
C SER A 79 11.73 8.96 -10.01
N ILE A 80 11.32 8.46 -11.18
CA ILE A 80 12.02 7.40 -11.92
C ILE A 80 13.39 7.89 -12.38
N GLU A 81 13.50 9.09 -12.93
CA GLU A 81 14.78 9.68 -13.33
C GLU A 81 15.73 9.83 -12.14
N LYS A 82 15.22 10.23 -10.97
CA LYS A 82 16.03 10.36 -9.75
C LYS A 82 16.53 9.00 -9.26
N ALA A 83 15.69 7.96 -9.32
CA ALA A 83 16.11 6.59 -9.04
C ALA A 83 17.15 6.08 -10.05
N ALA A 84 17.05 6.49 -11.32
CA ALA A 84 18.03 6.18 -12.34
C ALA A 84 19.38 6.90 -12.13
N LYS A 85 19.36 8.21 -11.84
CA LYS A 85 20.54 9.02 -11.53
C LYS A 85 21.29 8.53 -10.28
N SER A 86 20.57 7.96 -9.32
CA SER A 86 21.16 7.34 -8.13
C SER A 86 21.58 5.88 -8.33
N GLY A 87 21.49 5.34 -9.54
CA GLY A 87 21.94 3.98 -9.87
C GLY A 87 21.04 2.85 -9.38
N LYS A 88 19.92 3.16 -8.70
CA LYS A 88 18.96 2.19 -8.16
C LYS A 88 18.17 1.47 -9.25
N ILE A 89 17.95 2.15 -10.37
CA ILE A 89 17.27 1.61 -11.55
C ILE A 89 18.12 1.94 -12.78
N LYS A 90 18.19 1.04 -13.76
CA LYS A 90 18.96 1.24 -14.98
C LYS A 90 18.02 1.23 -16.20
N ILE A 91 17.78 2.41 -16.74
CA ILE A 91 16.89 2.64 -17.88
C ILE A 91 17.65 3.31 -19.02
N GLN A 92 17.21 3.08 -20.24
CA GLN A 92 17.75 3.69 -21.45
C GLN A 92 17.05 5.02 -21.76
N SER A 93 15.71 5.02 -21.76
CA SER A 93 14.89 6.21 -21.99
C SER A 93 13.55 6.09 -21.28
N ILE A 94 12.92 7.24 -21.06
CA ILE A 94 11.53 7.38 -20.63
C ILE A 94 10.85 8.29 -21.64
N ASP A 95 9.73 7.84 -22.18
CA ASP A 95 8.94 8.59 -23.16
C ASP A 95 7.49 8.68 -22.64
N ASP A 96 6.95 9.90 -22.52
CA ASP A 96 5.57 10.15 -22.10
C ASP A 96 4.66 10.28 -23.33
N TYR A 97 3.79 9.30 -23.53
CA TYR A 97 2.77 9.27 -24.59
C TYR A 97 1.36 9.50 -24.04
N THR A 98 1.24 10.02 -22.82
CA THR A 98 -0.05 10.30 -22.18
C THR A 98 -0.91 11.25 -23.02
N ALA A 99 -2.16 10.86 -23.24
CA ALA A 99 -3.17 11.67 -23.90
C ALA A 99 -4.46 11.67 -23.06
N GLU A 100 -5.52 11.01 -23.52
CA GLU A 100 -6.71 10.75 -22.72
C GLU A 100 -6.43 9.69 -21.63
N GLU A 101 -5.64 8.68 -21.98
CA GLU A 101 -5.16 7.65 -21.06
C GLU A 101 -3.67 7.85 -20.76
N VAL A 102 -3.25 7.41 -19.58
CA VAL A 102 -1.83 7.46 -19.19
C VAL A 102 -1.07 6.37 -19.93
N GLU A 103 0.04 6.78 -20.56
CA GLU A 103 0.95 5.84 -21.21
C GLU A 103 2.39 6.36 -21.13
N ILE A 104 3.13 5.87 -20.15
CA ILE A 104 4.56 6.17 -20.00
C ILE A 104 5.35 4.93 -20.41
N GLU A 105 6.15 5.05 -21.47
CA GLU A 105 7.01 3.98 -21.96
C GLU A 105 8.41 4.10 -21.35
N ILE A 106 8.90 3.01 -20.75
CA ILE A 106 10.25 2.92 -20.19
C ILE A 106 11.02 1.84 -20.96
N ARG A 107 12.11 2.24 -21.60
CA ARG A 107 13.02 1.33 -22.31
C ARG A 107 14.19 0.97 -21.42
N LEU A 108 14.52 -0.32 -21.36
CA LEU A 108 15.57 -0.85 -20.49
C LEU A 108 16.91 -0.94 -21.20
N THR A 109 17.99 -0.86 -20.42
CA THR A 109 19.35 -1.06 -20.94
C THR A 109 19.63 -2.55 -21.22
N ARG A 110 20.67 -2.85 -22.01
CA ARG A 110 21.05 -4.23 -22.33
C ARG A 110 21.38 -5.01 -21.05
N GLY A 111 20.89 -6.25 -20.96
CA GLY A 111 21.13 -7.15 -19.83
C GLY A 111 20.14 -7.03 -18.67
N ILE A 112 19.13 -6.17 -18.76
CA ILE A 112 18.11 -5.97 -17.71
C ILE A 112 16.72 -6.33 -18.23
N TYR A 113 15.92 -7.00 -17.42
CA TYR A 113 14.59 -7.48 -17.80
C TYR A 113 13.47 -6.68 -17.13
N ALA A 114 12.33 -6.62 -17.80
CA ALA A 114 11.15 -5.89 -17.34
C ALA A 114 10.64 -6.38 -15.98
N SER A 115 10.49 -7.69 -15.79
CA SER A 115 9.97 -8.30 -14.55
C SER A 115 10.76 -7.91 -13.28
N GLU A 116 12.09 -7.80 -13.36
CA GLU A 116 12.94 -7.35 -12.25
C GLU A 116 12.83 -5.84 -12.04
N THR A 117 12.80 -5.08 -13.14
CA THR A 117 12.74 -3.62 -13.09
C THR A 117 11.40 -3.12 -12.54
N ILE A 118 10.29 -3.81 -12.82
CA ILE A 118 8.97 -3.49 -12.26
C ILE A 118 9.02 -3.51 -10.72
N LYS A 119 9.66 -4.54 -10.13
CA LYS A 119 9.84 -4.60 -8.66
C LYS A 119 10.70 -3.44 -8.16
N ALA A 120 11.73 -3.05 -8.91
CA ALA A 120 12.61 -1.94 -8.56
C ALA A 120 11.88 -0.59 -8.63
N LEU A 121 11.02 -0.41 -9.66
CA LEU A 121 10.16 0.76 -9.79
C LEU A 121 9.27 0.89 -8.54
N TYR A 122 8.55 -0.16 -8.16
CA TYR A 122 7.72 -0.12 -6.94
C TYR A 122 8.52 0.15 -5.65
N ALA A 123 9.75 -0.35 -5.55
CA ALA A 123 10.55 -0.17 -4.34
C ALA A 123 11.23 1.20 -4.21
N PHE A 124 11.58 1.83 -5.34
CA PHE A 124 12.49 2.99 -5.35
C PHE A 124 11.93 4.25 -6.00
N THR A 125 10.72 4.20 -6.56
CA THR A 125 10.07 5.36 -7.18
C THR A 125 8.65 5.53 -6.64
N ASP A 126 8.02 6.64 -7.00
CA ASP A 126 6.62 6.91 -6.68
C ASP A 126 5.64 6.05 -7.50
N CYS A 127 6.10 4.95 -8.14
CA CYS A 127 5.23 3.92 -8.69
C CYS A 127 4.46 3.17 -7.58
N GLU A 128 4.92 3.23 -6.33
CA GLU A 128 4.15 2.85 -5.14
C GLU A 128 4.29 3.93 -4.08
N VAL A 129 3.18 4.46 -3.58
CA VAL A 129 3.17 5.56 -2.61
C VAL A 129 2.33 5.22 -1.38
N PRO A 130 2.85 5.47 -0.16
CA PRO A 130 2.05 5.38 1.03
C PRO A 130 1.12 6.61 1.12
N ILE A 131 -0.13 6.36 1.47
CA ILE A 131 -1.13 7.39 1.72
C ILE A 131 -1.59 7.23 3.17
N SER A 132 -1.65 8.32 3.93
CA SER A 132 -2.15 8.32 5.30
C SER A 132 -3.43 9.17 5.38
N PRO A 133 -4.61 8.55 5.23
CA PRO A 133 -5.89 9.21 5.48
C PRO A 133 -5.98 9.71 6.92
N ASN A 134 -6.68 10.83 7.10
CA ASN A 134 -7.02 11.35 8.41
C ASN A 134 -8.31 12.15 8.28
N LEU A 135 -9.41 11.51 8.65
CA LEU A 135 -10.76 12.03 8.50
C LEU A 135 -11.12 12.93 9.69
N THR A 136 -10.68 14.18 9.61
CA THR A 136 -11.05 15.24 10.56
C THR A 136 -12.16 16.10 9.97
N VAL A 137 -13.28 16.25 10.68
CA VAL A 137 -14.40 17.13 10.33
C VAL A 137 -14.74 18.09 11.48
N ILE A 138 -15.65 19.03 11.24
CA ILE A 138 -16.22 19.87 12.30
C ILE A 138 -17.51 19.24 12.81
N ARG A 139 -17.59 18.99 14.12
CA ARG A 139 -18.76 18.50 14.84
C ARG A 139 -18.95 19.36 16.08
N ASP A 140 -20.14 19.93 16.26
CA ASP A 140 -20.47 20.82 17.39
C ASP A 140 -19.48 22.00 17.55
N ASN A 141 -19.13 22.65 16.44
CA ASN A 141 -18.14 23.73 16.35
C ASN A 141 -16.73 23.37 16.84
N ARG A 142 -16.38 22.07 16.87
CA ARG A 142 -15.05 21.59 17.25
C ARG A 142 -14.50 20.61 16.21
N PRO A 143 -13.17 20.53 16.03
CA PRO A 143 -12.57 19.49 15.20
C PRO A 143 -12.73 18.12 15.88
N ALA A 144 -13.19 17.14 15.13
CA ALA A 144 -13.33 15.75 15.56
C ALA A 144 -12.75 14.82 14.49
N ASN A 145 -11.91 13.88 14.92
CA ASN A 145 -11.52 12.75 14.09
C ASN A 145 -12.60 11.69 14.23
N ILE A 146 -13.13 11.24 13.11
CA ILE A 146 -14.24 10.27 13.06
C ILE A 146 -13.97 9.26 11.94
N SER A 147 -14.80 8.23 11.86
CA SER A 147 -14.71 7.21 10.82
C SER A 147 -15.62 7.52 9.62
N VAL A 148 -15.38 6.87 8.47
CA VAL A 148 -16.26 6.99 7.29
C VAL A 148 -17.65 6.44 7.62
N SER A 149 -17.72 5.33 8.37
CA SER A 149 -18.99 4.79 8.84
C SER A 149 -19.78 5.80 9.68
N GLU A 150 -19.14 6.47 10.64
CA GLU A 150 -19.79 7.51 11.46
C GLU A 150 -20.32 8.68 10.61
N VAL A 151 -19.53 9.14 9.62
CA VAL A 151 -19.96 10.19 8.69
C VAL A 151 -21.17 9.72 7.89
N LEU A 152 -21.13 8.49 7.39
CA LEU A 152 -22.17 7.96 6.54
C LEU A 152 -23.47 7.74 7.33
N GLU A 153 -23.40 7.25 8.56
CA GLU A 153 -24.55 7.14 9.45
C GLU A 153 -25.18 8.51 9.73
N TYR A 154 -24.37 9.52 10.04
CA TYR A 154 -24.85 10.87 10.26
C TYR A 154 -25.57 11.41 9.01
N ASN A 155 -24.94 11.29 7.83
CA ASN A 155 -25.53 11.74 6.57
C ASN A 155 -26.78 10.95 6.20
N THR A 156 -26.84 9.66 6.52
CA THR A 156 -28.00 8.80 6.28
C THR A 156 -29.18 9.22 7.15
N ARG A 157 -28.95 9.47 8.45
CA ARG A 157 -29.99 9.99 9.34
C ARG A 157 -30.43 11.39 8.93
N LYS A 158 -29.52 12.20 8.41
CA LYS A 158 -29.84 13.52 7.89
C LYS A 158 -30.75 13.44 6.66
N ILE A 159 -30.46 12.56 5.69
CA ILE A 159 -31.32 12.42 4.50
C ILE A 159 -32.74 12.01 4.86
N VAL A 160 -32.91 11.12 5.85
CA VAL A 160 -34.24 10.70 6.33
C VAL A 160 -35.02 11.91 6.86
N ARG A 161 -34.41 12.74 7.70
CA ARG A 161 -35.05 13.95 8.26
C ARG A 161 -35.38 14.99 7.19
N ASP A 162 -34.47 15.19 6.25
CA ASP A 162 -34.65 16.15 5.17
C ASP A 162 -35.83 15.71 4.27
N LEU A 163 -35.90 14.42 3.91
CA LEU A 163 -37.01 13.84 3.15
C LEU A 163 -38.34 13.85 3.91
N GLU A 164 -38.32 13.57 5.22
CA GLU A 164 -39.51 13.67 6.08
C GLU A 164 -40.05 15.10 6.10
N THR A 165 -39.16 16.09 6.19
CA THR A 165 -39.51 17.51 6.14
C THR A 165 -40.13 17.88 4.79
N GLU A 166 -39.52 17.43 3.68
CA GLU A 166 -40.06 17.64 2.34
C GLU A 166 -41.45 17.01 2.16
N LEU A 167 -41.65 15.77 2.61
CA LEU A 167 -42.95 15.09 2.56
C LEU A 167 -43.99 15.78 3.44
N THR A 168 -43.60 16.29 4.61
CA THR A 168 -44.50 17.04 5.49
C THR A 168 -44.96 18.34 4.83
N ILE A 169 -44.03 19.09 4.22
CA ILE A 169 -44.35 20.31 3.47
C ILE A 169 -45.28 19.99 2.30
N GLU A 170 -45.03 18.90 1.57
CA GLU A 170 -45.89 18.49 0.46
C GLU A 170 -47.28 18.05 0.96
N LEU A 171 -47.36 17.34 2.09
CA LEU A 171 -48.62 16.96 2.72
C LEU A 171 -49.44 18.20 3.08
N ASP A 172 -48.83 19.20 3.70
CA ASP A 172 -49.50 20.46 4.08
C ASP A 172 -50.00 21.22 2.85
N ARG A 173 -49.20 21.28 1.77
CA ARG A 173 -49.62 21.86 0.49
C ARG A 173 -50.81 21.12 -0.12
N LEU A 174 -50.79 19.79 -0.10
CA LEU A 174 -51.88 18.97 -0.61
C LEU A 174 -53.15 19.12 0.24
N LYS A 175 -53.02 19.21 1.57
CA LYS A 175 -54.11 19.47 2.50
C LYS A 175 -54.75 20.84 2.28
N GLU A 176 -53.94 21.89 2.10
CA GLU A 176 -54.42 23.23 1.77
C GLU A 176 -55.14 23.23 0.41
N LYS A 177 -54.59 22.52 -0.58
CA LYS A 177 -55.24 22.36 -1.89
C LYS A 177 -56.56 21.61 -1.80
N LEU A 178 -56.63 20.55 -0.98
CA LEU A 178 -57.85 19.80 -0.72
C LEU A 178 -58.91 20.69 -0.06
N HIS A 179 -58.52 21.44 0.97
CA HIS A 179 -59.38 22.40 1.66
C HIS A 179 -60.01 23.41 0.69
N ALA A 180 -59.20 24.03 -0.15
CA ALA A 180 -59.68 24.97 -1.16
C ALA A 180 -60.65 24.33 -2.16
N HIS A 181 -60.39 23.10 -2.61
CA HIS A 181 -61.29 22.39 -3.53
C HIS A 181 -62.61 21.99 -2.87
N LEU A 182 -62.59 21.56 -1.60
CA LEU A 182 -63.79 21.22 -0.84
C LEU A 182 -64.66 22.46 -0.60
N LEU A 183 -64.04 23.58 -0.25
CA LEU A 183 -64.75 24.85 -0.10
C LEU A 183 -65.40 25.29 -1.41
N GLU A 184 -64.67 25.28 -2.54
CA GLU A 184 -65.22 25.62 -3.85
C GLU A 184 -66.37 24.67 -4.24
N GLN A 185 -66.23 23.37 -3.95
CA GLN A 185 -67.29 22.38 -4.19
C GLN A 185 -68.55 22.69 -3.38
N ILE A 186 -68.43 22.88 -2.06
CA ILE A 186 -69.55 23.16 -1.16
C ILE A 186 -70.22 24.48 -1.57
N PHE A 187 -69.43 25.52 -1.84
CA PHE A 187 -69.93 26.84 -2.22
C PHE A 187 -70.82 26.79 -3.48
N ILE A 188 -70.44 25.97 -4.47
CA ILE A 188 -71.18 25.82 -5.73
C ILE A 188 -72.35 24.84 -5.58
N GLU A 189 -72.14 23.64 -5.01
CA GLU A 189 -73.15 22.57 -4.91
C GLU A 189 -74.32 22.99 -4.00
N GLU A 190 -74.04 23.63 -2.87
CA GLU A 190 -75.04 24.13 -1.91
C GLU A 190 -75.57 25.52 -2.29
N ARG A 191 -75.09 26.07 -3.42
CA ARG A 191 -75.48 27.37 -3.98
C ARG A 191 -75.34 28.52 -2.97
N LEU A 192 -74.25 28.53 -2.19
CA LEU A 192 -74.01 29.52 -1.15
C LEU A 192 -73.90 30.95 -1.69
N TYR A 193 -73.47 31.11 -2.94
CA TYR A 193 -73.47 32.39 -3.66
C TYR A 193 -74.86 33.02 -3.78
N LYS A 194 -75.97 32.26 -3.67
CA LYS A 194 -77.33 32.84 -3.66
C LYS A 194 -77.68 33.51 -2.34
N LYS A 195 -77.10 33.04 -1.24
CA LYS A 195 -77.37 33.58 0.11
C LYS A 195 -76.82 35.00 0.30
N ILE A 196 -75.89 35.41 -0.57
CA ILE A 196 -75.26 36.73 -0.52
C ILE A 196 -75.89 37.73 -1.51
N GLU A 197 -76.88 37.33 -2.32
CA GLU A 197 -77.51 38.19 -3.34
C GLU A 197 -78.27 39.39 -2.73
N GLU A 198 -78.85 39.21 -1.54
CA GLU A 198 -79.63 40.25 -0.84
C GLU A 198 -78.80 40.99 0.24
N CYS A 199 -77.52 40.63 0.43
CA CYS A 199 -76.66 41.28 1.42
C CYS A 199 -76.31 42.71 1.00
N THR A 200 -76.44 43.66 1.92
CA THR A 200 -76.23 45.10 1.66
C THR A 200 -74.85 45.61 2.07
N THR A 201 -74.09 44.85 2.87
CA THR A 201 -72.74 45.22 3.29
C THR A 201 -71.75 44.08 3.10
N TYR A 202 -70.47 44.42 2.95
CA TYR A 202 -69.39 43.44 2.81
C TYR A 202 -69.24 42.56 4.05
N GLU A 203 -69.43 43.13 5.24
CA GLU A 203 -69.40 42.39 6.51
C GLU A 203 -70.53 41.35 6.59
N LEU A 204 -71.75 41.72 6.15
CA LEU A 204 -72.88 40.79 6.07
C LEU A 204 -72.62 39.63 5.11
N ILE A 205 -71.91 39.88 3.99
CA ILE A 205 -71.50 38.82 3.05
C ILE A 205 -70.59 37.80 3.75
N PHE A 206 -69.58 38.26 4.50
CA PHE A 206 -68.66 37.37 5.21
C PHE A 206 -69.38 36.53 6.25
N THR A 207 -70.16 37.16 7.12
CA THR A 207 -70.91 36.45 8.18
C THR A 207 -71.88 35.44 7.58
N SER A 208 -72.56 35.80 6.48
CA SER A 208 -73.52 34.90 5.81
C SER A 208 -72.83 33.65 5.23
N ILE A 209 -71.63 33.79 4.65
CA ILE A 209 -70.86 32.65 4.14
C ILE A 209 -70.31 31.81 5.29
N GLU A 210 -69.77 32.44 6.32
CA GLU A 210 -69.23 31.77 7.49
C GLU A 210 -70.29 30.89 8.17
N GLU A 211 -71.47 31.45 8.46
CA GLU A 211 -72.61 30.72 9.03
C GLU A 211 -73.09 29.59 8.10
N ALA A 212 -73.09 29.82 6.79
CA ALA A 212 -73.50 28.81 5.82
C ALA A 212 -72.52 27.64 5.70
N LEU A 213 -71.24 27.84 6.05
CA LEU A 213 -70.20 26.80 6.05
C LEU A 213 -70.15 26.00 7.36
N VAL A 214 -70.76 26.48 8.46
CA VAL A 214 -70.79 25.79 9.76
C VAL A 214 -71.22 24.32 9.66
N PRO A 215 -72.30 23.94 8.94
CA PRO A 215 -72.73 22.55 8.84
C PRO A 215 -71.72 21.61 8.16
N PHE A 216 -70.74 22.16 7.45
CA PHE A 216 -69.76 21.42 6.67
C PHE A 216 -68.38 21.36 7.31
N ARG A 217 -68.18 21.94 8.50
CA ARG A 217 -66.87 21.98 9.18
C ARG A 217 -66.19 20.62 9.27
N GLU A 218 -66.92 19.54 9.55
CA GLU A 218 -66.34 18.20 9.65
C GLU A 218 -65.82 17.63 8.32
N LYS A 219 -66.29 18.16 7.18
CA LYS A 219 -65.78 17.77 5.85
C LYS A 219 -64.53 18.55 5.47
N LEU A 220 -64.24 19.67 6.13
CA LEU A 220 -63.12 20.54 5.81
C LEU A 220 -61.84 20.05 6.51
N VAL A 221 -60.70 20.38 5.91
CA VAL A 221 -59.39 19.94 6.43
C VAL A 221 -58.96 20.79 7.63
N ARG A 222 -59.36 22.06 7.66
CA ARG A 222 -59.12 23.02 8.74
C ARG A 222 -60.30 23.99 8.84
N ASP A 223 -60.28 24.83 9.87
CA ASP A 223 -61.23 25.93 9.97
C ASP A 223 -61.07 26.92 8.80
N VAL A 224 -62.19 27.53 8.42
CA VAL A 224 -62.29 28.49 7.32
C VAL A 224 -61.66 29.82 7.75
N SER A 225 -60.72 30.33 6.97
CA SER A 225 -60.11 31.64 7.19
C SER A 225 -60.84 32.73 6.41
N LYS A 226 -60.57 34.00 6.74
CA LYS A 226 -61.08 35.13 5.95
C LYS A 226 -60.60 35.09 4.50
N GLU A 227 -59.34 34.72 4.29
CA GLU A 227 -58.74 34.57 2.96
C GLU A 227 -59.44 33.48 2.14
N ASP A 228 -59.90 32.40 2.78
CA ASP A 228 -60.67 31.36 2.11
C ASP A 228 -62.00 31.92 1.58
N ILE A 229 -62.70 32.73 2.39
CA ILE A 229 -63.96 33.37 1.99
C ILE A 229 -63.72 34.36 0.84
N GLU A 230 -62.65 35.16 0.90
CA GLU A 230 -62.26 36.05 -0.20
C GLU A 230 -62.06 35.28 -1.51
N ARG A 231 -61.33 34.16 -1.47
CA ARG A 231 -61.13 33.29 -2.64
C ARG A 231 -62.44 32.71 -3.19
N LEU A 232 -63.41 32.39 -2.31
CA LEU A 232 -64.73 31.93 -2.74
C LEU A 232 -65.50 33.01 -3.49
N LEU A 233 -65.42 34.26 -3.02
CA LEU A 233 -66.09 35.40 -3.67
C LEU A 233 -65.49 35.73 -5.05
N GLU A 234 -64.22 35.38 -5.29
CA GLU A 234 -63.55 35.56 -6.59
C GLU A 234 -63.89 34.48 -7.64
N ILE A 235 -64.69 33.46 -7.28
CA ILE A 235 -65.08 32.41 -8.22
C ILE A 235 -65.86 33.00 -9.39
N ARG A 236 -65.33 32.85 -10.60
CA ARG A 236 -65.98 33.30 -11.83
C ARG A 236 -67.25 32.49 -12.10
N ILE A 237 -68.34 33.15 -12.48
CA ILE A 237 -69.64 32.54 -12.82
C ILE A 237 -69.51 31.37 -13.81
N ARG A 238 -68.60 31.44 -14.79
CA ARG A 238 -68.37 30.33 -15.74
C ARG A 238 -68.04 28.99 -15.05
N ARG A 239 -67.43 29.03 -13.86
CA ARG A 239 -66.98 27.85 -13.09
C ARG A 239 -68.07 27.14 -12.30
N ILE A 240 -69.32 27.63 -12.30
CA ILE A 240 -70.45 26.96 -11.60
C ILE A 240 -71.13 25.89 -12.46
N SER A 241 -70.59 25.61 -13.65
CA SER A 241 -71.20 24.66 -14.58
C SER A 241 -71.11 23.22 -14.07
N ARG A 242 -72.05 22.37 -14.50
CA ARG A 242 -72.02 20.91 -14.21
C ARG A 242 -70.70 20.25 -14.66
N TYR A 243 -70.09 20.75 -15.73
CA TYR A 243 -68.79 20.28 -16.21
C TYR A 243 -67.68 20.59 -15.20
N ASP A 244 -67.64 21.82 -14.68
CA ASP A 244 -66.63 22.25 -13.71
C ASP A 244 -66.79 21.54 -12.37
N ILE A 245 -68.04 21.29 -11.92
CA ILE A 245 -68.33 20.50 -10.71
C ILE A 245 -67.77 19.07 -10.85
N ASN A 246 -68.10 18.38 -11.95
CA ASN A 246 -67.60 17.02 -12.20
C ASN A 246 -66.05 16.99 -12.29
N LYS A 247 -65.44 18.04 -12.86
CA LYS A 247 -63.99 18.19 -12.89
C LYS A 247 -63.43 18.37 -11.48
N LYS A 248 -64.04 19.21 -10.63
CA LYS A 248 -63.62 19.42 -9.24
C LYS A 248 -63.69 18.15 -8.41
N GLN A 249 -64.75 17.36 -8.55
CA GLN A 249 -64.85 16.06 -7.88
C GLN A 249 -63.74 15.09 -8.28
N LYS A 250 -63.28 15.13 -9.54
CA LYS A 250 -62.10 14.36 -9.99
C LYS A 250 -60.81 14.91 -9.37
N ASP A 251 -60.61 16.22 -9.42
CA ASP A 251 -59.43 16.88 -8.82
C ASP A 251 -59.30 16.54 -7.32
N ILE A 252 -60.41 16.57 -6.57
CA ILE A 252 -60.46 16.22 -5.14
C ILE A 252 -60.00 14.78 -4.93
N LYS A 253 -60.57 13.82 -5.67
CA LYS A 253 -60.18 12.41 -5.57
C LYS A 253 -58.70 12.17 -5.88
N GLU A 254 -58.14 12.91 -6.85
CA GLU A 254 -56.72 12.84 -7.16
C GLU A 254 -55.84 13.39 -6.04
N VAL A 255 -56.23 14.52 -5.44
CA VAL A 255 -55.53 15.11 -4.30
C VAL A 255 -55.60 14.20 -3.08
N GLU A 256 -56.77 13.65 -2.75
CA GLU A 256 -56.93 12.67 -1.67
C GLU A 256 -56.05 11.43 -1.87
N LYS A 257 -55.96 10.93 -3.10
CA LYS A 257 -55.08 9.80 -3.44
C LYS A 257 -53.61 10.14 -3.20
N LYS A 258 -53.18 11.36 -3.56
CA LYS A 258 -51.81 11.83 -3.30
C LYS A 258 -51.54 11.98 -1.81
N ILE A 259 -52.47 12.58 -1.05
CA ILE A 259 -52.39 12.69 0.42
C ILE A 259 -52.20 11.31 1.04
N ARG A 260 -53.05 10.34 0.72
CA ARG A 260 -52.94 8.96 1.25
C ARG A 260 -51.60 8.31 0.93
N LYS A 261 -51.02 8.59 -0.25
CA LYS A 261 -49.69 8.10 -0.61
C LYS A 261 -48.63 8.74 0.28
N VAL A 262 -48.62 10.07 0.39
CA VAL A 262 -47.65 10.81 1.22
C VAL A 262 -47.76 10.41 2.69
N GLU A 263 -48.97 10.26 3.23
CA GLU A 263 -49.21 9.77 4.59
C GLU A 263 -48.74 8.33 4.81
N LYS A 264 -48.80 7.48 3.77
CA LYS A 264 -48.23 6.13 3.82
C LYS A 264 -46.71 6.20 3.84
N ASP A 265 -46.12 7.01 2.97
CA ASP A 265 -44.67 7.18 2.87
C ASP A 265 -44.09 7.76 4.18
N LEU A 266 -44.78 8.73 4.81
CA LEU A 266 -44.41 9.28 6.12
C LEU A 266 -44.47 8.27 7.27
N LYS A 267 -45.28 7.21 7.15
CA LYS A 267 -45.33 6.14 8.17
C LYS A 267 -44.13 5.21 8.11
N ASP A 268 -43.52 5.10 6.93
CA ASP A 268 -42.36 4.25 6.69
C ASP A 268 -41.28 5.03 5.94
N MET A 269 -40.66 5.93 6.69
CA MET A 269 -39.59 6.77 6.15
C MET A 269 -38.37 5.95 5.73
N ILE A 270 -38.15 4.76 6.29
CA ILE A 270 -37.02 3.90 5.91
C ILE A 270 -37.24 3.38 4.49
N ASP A 271 -38.38 2.76 4.22
CA ASP A 271 -38.70 2.23 2.88
C ASP A 271 -38.77 3.34 1.83
N TYR A 272 -39.35 4.49 2.18
CA TYR A 272 -39.36 5.66 1.29
C TYR A 272 -37.95 6.14 0.96
N THR A 273 -37.07 6.25 1.96
CA THR A 273 -35.68 6.69 1.75
C THR A 273 -34.90 5.68 0.90
N ILE A 274 -35.09 4.38 1.12
CA ILE A 274 -34.49 3.34 0.27
C ILE A 274 -34.95 3.49 -1.18
N SER A 275 -36.26 3.66 -1.41
CA SER A 275 -36.79 3.87 -2.76
C SER A 275 -36.25 5.15 -3.42
N TYR A 276 -36.01 6.20 -2.65
CA TYR A 276 -35.36 7.42 -3.13
C TYR A 276 -33.91 7.15 -3.57
N ILE A 277 -33.14 6.43 -2.74
CA ILE A 277 -31.75 6.03 -3.05
C ILE A 277 -31.72 5.12 -4.28
N ASP A 278 -32.64 4.17 -4.41
CA ASP A 278 -32.75 3.31 -5.60
C ASP A 278 -32.99 4.15 -6.86
N GLY A 279 -33.83 5.19 -6.78
CA GLY A 279 -34.02 6.13 -7.90
C GLY A 279 -32.74 6.90 -8.27
N LEU A 280 -31.86 7.21 -7.32
CA LEU A 280 -30.55 7.81 -7.59
C LEU A 280 -29.59 6.81 -8.24
N LEU A 281 -29.57 5.57 -7.77
CA LEU A 281 -28.76 4.48 -8.32
C LEU A 281 -29.17 4.17 -9.76
N ASP A 282 -30.47 4.06 -10.05
CA ASP A 282 -30.97 3.82 -11.40
C ASP A 282 -30.59 4.96 -12.36
N LYS A 283 -30.67 6.20 -11.88
CA LYS A 283 -30.42 7.39 -12.71
C LYS A 283 -28.92 7.64 -12.95
N TYR A 284 -28.08 7.44 -11.93
CA TYR A 284 -26.69 7.88 -11.96
C TYR A 284 -25.66 6.77 -11.78
N GLY A 285 -26.04 5.58 -11.30
CA GLY A 285 -25.09 4.52 -10.94
C GLY A 285 -24.20 4.08 -12.10
N HIS A 286 -24.74 4.00 -13.31
CA HIS A 286 -23.98 3.63 -14.51
C HIS A 286 -22.89 4.64 -14.91
N LEU A 287 -22.95 5.89 -14.42
CA LEU A 287 -21.95 6.92 -14.69
C LEU A 287 -20.73 6.84 -13.77
N TYR A 288 -20.83 6.10 -12.66
CA TYR A 288 -19.81 6.06 -11.62
C TYR A 288 -19.37 4.62 -11.29
N PRO A 289 -18.92 3.82 -12.28
CA PRO A 289 -18.34 2.51 -12.00
C PRO A 289 -17.05 2.66 -11.18
N ARG A 290 -16.76 1.68 -10.32
CA ARG A 290 -15.52 1.63 -9.54
C ARG A 290 -14.31 1.60 -10.47
N GLN A 291 -13.31 2.44 -10.20
CA GLN A 291 -12.09 2.54 -11.00
C GLN A 291 -10.91 1.83 -10.33
N THR A 292 -10.83 1.91 -9.00
CA THR A 292 -9.68 1.41 -8.23
C THR A 292 -9.80 -0.09 -7.95
N VAL A 293 -8.73 -0.84 -8.23
CA VAL A 293 -8.65 -2.27 -7.95
C VAL A 293 -8.01 -2.52 -6.59
N LEU A 294 -8.71 -3.24 -5.72
CA LEU A 294 -8.18 -3.60 -4.40
C LEU A 294 -7.25 -4.81 -4.52
N LYS A 295 -6.00 -4.69 -4.04
CA LYS A 295 -5.02 -5.78 -3.98
C LYS A 295 -4.15 -5.67 -2.74
N THR A 296 -3.73 -6.80 -2.21
CA THR A 296 -2.71 -6.85 -1.17
C THR A 296 -1.32 -6.86 -1.79
N PHE A 297 -0.41 -6.05 -1.25
CA PHE A 297 0.94 -5.94 -1.76
C PHE A 297 1.91 -6.73 -0.89
N ASP A 298 2.67 -7.63 -1.53
CA ASP A 298 3.81 -8.25 -0.87
C ASP A 298 4.88 -7.19 -0.53
N GLU A 299 5.49 -7.28 0.65
CA GLU A 299 6.64 -6.45 0.97
C GLU A 299 7.78 -6.79 -0.01
N VAL A 300 8.03 -5.87 -0.94
CA VAL A 300 9.20 -5.95 -1.79
C VAL A 300 10.41 -5.70 -0.90
N GLU A 301 11.11 -6.76 -0.50
CA GLU A 301 12.37 -6.64 0.23
C GLU A 301 13.37 -5.88 -0.64
N VAL A 302 13.47 -4.58 -0.38
CA VAL A 302 14.31 -3.60 -1.09
C VAL A 302 15.75 -4.10 -1.27
N ARG A 303 16.25 -4.91 -0.32
CA ARG A 303 17.58 -5.53 -0.37
C ARG A 303 17.74 -6.57 -1.48
N LYS A 304 16.71 -7.37 -1.79
CA LYS A 304 16.77 -8.39 -2.84
C LYS A 304 16.65 -7.80 -4.24
N VAL A 305 16.01 -6.64 -4.35
CA VAL A 305 15.76 -5.96 -5.64
C VAL A 305 16.85 -4.95 -6.00
N ALA A 306 17.72 -4.58 -5.05
CA ALA A 306 18.95 -3.87 -5.35
C ALA A 306 19.83 -4.76 -6.24
N LEU A 307 19.89 -4.43 -7.54
CA LEU A 307 20.77 -5.09 -8.51
C LEU A 307 22.17 -5.19 -7.89
N SER A 308 22.72 -6.40 -7.82
CA SER A 308 24.12 -6.65 -7.43
C SER A 308 25.01 -6.18 -8.59
N ASN A 309 25.21 -4.87 -8.66
CA ASN A 309 25.75 -4.17 -9.82
C ASN A 309 27.21 -3.69 -9.60
N LEU A 310 27.78 -3.91 -8.42
CA LEU A 310 29.15 -3.53 -8.10
C LEU A 310 30.04 -4.76 -8.01
N THR A 311 31.19 -4.71 -8.67
CA THR A 311 32.27 -5.68 -8.47
C THR A 311 33.24 -5.08 -7.48
N VAL A 312 33.39 -5.69 -6.30
CA VAL A 312 34.35 -5.24 -5.30
C VAL A 312 35.65 -5.99 -5.49
N GLY A 313 36.76 -5.26 -5.62
CA GLY A 313 38.10 -5.82 -5.80
C GLY A 313 39.04 -5.48 -4.65
N TYR A 314 40.00 -6.38 -4.37
CA TYR A 314 41.16 -6.11 -3.52
C TYR A 314 42.45 -6.11 -4.35
N SER A 315 43.25 -5.05 -4.24
CA SER A 315 44.56 -4.93 -4.91
C SER A 315 45.71 -5.30 -3.98
N HIS A 316 46.81 -5.82 -4.55
CA HIS A 316 48.08 -6.06 -3.85
C HIS A 316 48.62 -4.82 -3.13
N ASP A 317 48.28 -3.62 -3.60
CA ASP A 317 48.61 -2.34 -2.96
C ASP A 317 47.83 -2.10 -1.64
N GLY A 318 47.01 -3.05 -1.19
CA GLY A 318 46.29 -3.00 0.09
C GLY A 318 45.00 -2.19 0.04
N PHE A 319 44.47 -1.89 -1.16
CA PHE A 319 43.22 -1.17 -1.35
C PHE A 319 42.06 -2.13 -1.63
N LEU A 320 40.91 -1.87 -1.02
CA LEU A 320 39.65 -2.57 -1.19
C LEU A 320 38.55 -1.60 -1.63
N GLY A 321 37.74 -1.97 -2.61
CA GLY A 321 36.57 -1.20 -3.02
C GLY A 321 36.10 -1.53 -4.42
N HIS A 322 34.95 -0.97 -4.83
CA HIS A 322 34.41 -1.19 -6.17
C HIS A 322 35.11 -0.38 -7.27
N GLN A 323 35.84 0.68 -6.90
CA GLN A 323 36.67 1.47 -7.83
C GLN A 323 38.12 0.94 -7.93
N VAL A 324 38.41 -0.23 -7.35
CA VAL A 324 39.76 -0.82 -7.36
C VAL A 324 39.87 -1.82 -8.52
N HIS A 325 40.80 -1.56 -9.44
CA HIS A 325 41.18 -2.52 -10.47
C HIS A 325 42.01 -3.63 -9.83
N ALA A 326 41.37 -4.77 -9.55
CA ALA A 326 42.00 -5.98 -9.05
C ALA A 326 42.16 -7.01 -10.18
N ASP A 327 43.17 -7.88 -10.08
CA ASP A 327 43.27 -9.08 -10.90
C ASP A 327 42.06 -10.01 -10.63
N THR A 328 41.72 -10.84 -11.63
CA THR A 328 40.45 -11.59 -11.71
C THR A 328 40.17 -12.47 -10.49
N ASP A 329 41.22 -12.92 -9.79
CA ASP A 329 41.13 -13.81 -8.64
C ASP A 329 40.69 -13.13 -7.33
N PHE A 330 40.61 -11.79 -7.28
CA PHE A 330 40.34 -11.02 -6.04
C PHE A 330 39.15 -10.08 -6.14
N SER A 331 38.20 -10.41 -7.01
CA SER A 331 36.98 -9.64 -7.22
C SER A 331 35.72 -10.50 -7.02
N PHE A 332 34.69 -9.93 -6.40
CA PHE A 332 33.40 -10.60 -6.20
C PHE A 332 32.22 -9.62 -6.38
N PRO A 333 31.06 -10.12 -6.85
CA PRO A 333 29.87 -9.29 -7.01
C PRO A 333 29.26 -8.91 -5.64
N SER A 334 28.83 -7.67 -5.51
CA SER A 334 28.26 -7.11 -4.28
C SER A 334 27.24 -6.00 -4.59
N SER A 335 26.29 -5.78 -3.70
CA SER A 335 25.42 -4.60 -3.66
C SER A 335 26.01 -3.52 -2.73
N GLU A 336 25.63 -2.24 -2.90
CA GLU A 336 25.97 -1.15 -1.96
C GLU A 336 25.52 -1.43 -0.52
N TYR A 337 24.47 -2.24 -0.35
CA TYR A 337 23.92 -2.60 0.96
C TYR A 337 24.54 -3.85 1.58
N ASP A 338 25.37 -4.57 0.81
CA ASP A 338 26.06 -5.74 1.31
C ASP A 338 27.19 -5.34 2.26
N LYS A 339 27.60 -6.31 3.08
CA LYS A 339 28.71 -6.14 4.02
C LYS A 339 29.85 -7.04 3.59
N ILE A 340 31.07 -6.58 3.79
CA ILE A 340 32.29 -7.29 3.44
C ILE A 340 32.98 -7.74 4.72
N LEU A 341 33.31 -9.03 4.80
CA LEU A 341 34.17 -9.57 5.85
C LEU A 341 35.60 -9.64 5.35
N ILE A 342 36.52 -9.08 6.13
CA ILE A 342 37.96 -9.08 5.87
C ILE A 342 38.63 -9.90 6.98
N ILE A 343 39.46 -10.86 6.61
CA ILE A 343 40.27 -11.68 7.52
C ILE A 343 41.74 -11.45 7.18
N PHE A 344 42.55 -11.12 8.19
CA PHE A 344 43.99 -10.87 8.08
C PHE A 344 44.82 -12.09 8.48
N ASN A 345 46.06 -12.15 8.00
CA ASN A 345 47.01 -13.22 8.29
C ASN A 345 47.30 -13.40 9.78
N ASN A 346 47.25 -12.33 10.56
CA ASN A 346 47.44 -12.35 12.02
C ASN A 346 46.18 -12.79 12.81
N GLY A 347 45.10 -13.16 12.11
CA GLY A 347 43.83 -13.58 12.72
C GLY A 347 42.89 -12.44 13.08
N LEU A 348 43.23 -11.18 12.79
CA LEU A 348 42.31 -10.06 12.91
C LEU A 348 41.21 -10.22 11.84
N TYR A 349 39.97 -9.91 12.20
CA TYR A 349 38.88 -9.78 11.24
C TYR A 349 38.04 -8.54 11.54
N LYS A 350 37.46 -7.97 10.50
CA LYS A 350 36.51 -6.84 10.60
C LYS A 350 35.46 -6.94 9.50
N VAL A 351 34.30 -6.34 9.76
CA VAL A 351 33.21 -6.25 8.79
C VAL A 351 32.93 -4.79 8.49
N ILE A 352 32.94 -4.44 7.20
CA ILE A 352 32.74 -3.08 6.70
C ILE A 352 31.59 -3.05 5.69
N ASN A 353 31.02 -1.87 5.45
CA ASN A 353 30.14 -1.66 4.28
C ASN A 353 30.99 -1.61 3.00
N VAL A 354 30.37 -1.80 1.84
CA VAL A 354 31.06 -1.69 0.54
C VAL A 354 31.63 -0.28 0.35
N PRO A 355 32.96 -0.10 0.30
CA PRO A 355 33.58 1.22 0.13
C PRO A 355 33.86 1.52 -1.35
N ASP A 356 33.96 2.80 -1.70
CA ASP A 356 34.44 3.23 -3.02
C ASP A 356 35.90 2.79 -3.24
N LYS A 357 36.78 3.20 -2.31
CA LYS A 357 38.18 2.79 -2.20
C LYS A 357 38.68 3.08 -0.78
N VAL A 358 39.16 2.05 -0.08
CA VAL A 358 39.73 2.20 1.26
C VAL A 358 41.01 1.38 1.39
N PHE A 359 41.99 1.88 2.13
CA PHE A 359 43.20 1.15 2.46
C PHE A 359 42.94 0.23 3.66
N VAL A 360 43.11 -1.07 3.47
CA VAL A 360 42.91 -2.09 4.52
C VAL A 360 44.23 -2.74 4.97
N GLY A 361 45.33 -2.49 4.26
CA GLY A 361 46.65 -3.06 4.54
C GLY A 361 46.98 -4.24 3.63
N HIS A 362 48.23 -4.72 3.66
CA HIS A 362 48.75 -5.75 2.76
C HIS A 362 48.55 -7.19 3.27
N ASP A 363 48.24 -7.36 4.57
CA ASP A 363 48.21 -8.66 5.24
C ASP A 363 46.83 -9.33 5.20
N VAL A 364 46.02 -9.04 4.17
CA VAL A 364 44.71 -9.69 3.99
C VAL A 364 44.91 -11.15 3.61
N CYS A 365 44.27 -12.05 4.34
CA CYS A 365 44.23 -13.50 4.09
C CYS A 365 42.99 -13.90 3.29
N TRP A 366 41.86 -13.23 3.52
CA TRP A 366 40.61 -13.49 2.80
C TRP A 366 39.70 -12.27 2.84
N VAL A 367 38.97 -12.03 1.75
CA VAL A 367 37.95 -11.01 1.64
C VAL A 367 36.75 -11.56 0.87
N GLY A 368 35.55 -11.24 1.31
CA GLY A 368 34.33 -11.67 0.63
C GLY A 368 33.07 -11.10 1.25
N LYS A 369 31.93 -11.37 0.60
CA LYS A 369 30.60 -10.99 1.11
C LYS A 369 30.34 -11.67 2.45
N TYR A 370 29.76 -10.91 3.38
CA TYR A 370 29.31 -11.42 4.66
C TYR A 370 28.03 -12.25 4.46
N GLU A 371 28.09 -13.53 4.81
CA GLU A 371 26.96 -14.46 4.77
C GLU A 371 26.81 -15.16 6.11
N GLU A 372 25.61 -15.21 6.69
CA GLU A 372 25.41 -15.62 8.09
C GLU A 372 25.78 -17.08 8.40
N LYS A 373 25.85 -17.97 7.40
CA LYS A 373 26.00 -19.42 7.58
C LYS A 373 27.24 -20.02 6.90
N LEU A 374 28.15 -19.19 6.40
CA LEU A 374 29.36 -19.68 5.76
C LEU A 374 30.29 -20.34 6.78
N VAL A 375 30.82 -21.52 6.45
CA VAL A 375 31.75 -22.28 7.31
C VAL A 375 33.19 -22.02 6.89
N TYR A 376 33.99 -21.53 7.83
CA TYR A 376 35.43 -21.28 7.68
C TYR A 376 36.25 -22.35 8.38
N ASN A 377 37.23 -22.89 7.66
CA ASN A 377 38.18 -23.90 8.09
C ASN A 377 39.56 -23.25 8.19
N VAL A 378 40.04 -23.00 9.41
CA VAL A 378 41.31 -22.29 9.64
C VAL A 378 42.29 -23.17 10.41
N ILE A 379 43.48 -23.36 9.83
CA ILE A 379 44.66 -23.84 10.58
C ILE A 379 45.55 -22.63 10.84
N TYR A 380 45.83 -22.36 12.11
CA TYR A 380 46.70 -21.27 12.51
C TYR A 380 47.77 -21.76 13.47
N LYS A 381 48.90 -21.07 13.46
CA LYS A 381 49.97 -21.25 14.43
C LYS A 381 49.67 -20.35 15.63
N ASN A 382 49.62 -20.92 16.84
CA ASN A 382 49.59 -20.13 18.07
C ASN A 382 51.05 -19.77 18.45
N GLY A 383 51.32 -18.47 18.56
CA GLY A 383 52.66 -17.95 18.83
C GLY A 383 53.19 -18.21 20.24
N GLU A 384 52.33 -18.35 21.24
CA GLU A 384 52.71 -18.60 22.64
C GLU A 384 53.22 -20.04 22.81
N GLN A 385 52.49 -21.00 22.26
CA GLN A 385 52.82 -22.43 22.35
C GLN A 385 53.69 -22.93 21.19
N ASN A 386 53.83 -22.14 20.13
CA ASN A 386 54.50 -22.52 18.88
C ASN A 386 53.93 -23.81 18.24
N LEU A 387 52.64 -24.06 18.45
CA LEU A 387 51.88 -25.22 17.97
C LEU A 387 50.73 -24.77 17.06
N SER A 388 50.29 -25.67 16.17
CA SER A 388 49.20 -25.37 15.23
C SER A 388 47.88 -25.95 15.70
N PHE A 389 46.83 -25.15 15.53
CA PHE A 389 45.46 -25.47 15.90
C PHE A 389 44.57 -25.40 14.66
N MET A 390 43.62 -26.33 14.58
CA MET A 390 42.59 -26.39 13.55
C MET A 390 41.26 -25.97 14.17
N LYS A 391 40.56 -25.06 13.49
CA LYS A 391 39.30 -24.49 13.93
C LYS A 391 38.33 -24.41 12.78
N ARG A 392 37.10 -24.87 13.03
CA ARG A 392 35.95 -24.67 12.16
C ARG A 392 34.97 -23.75 12.84
N PHE A 393 34.52 -22.71 12.15
CA PHE A 393 33.56 -21.75 12.71
C PHE A 393 32.65 -21.22 11.61
N THR A 394 31.41 -20.90 11.99
CA THR A 394 30.50 -20.13 11.14
C THR A 394 30.88 -18.66 11.19
N THR A 395 30.42 -17.90 10.20
CA THR A 395 30.61 -16.45 10.12
C THR A 395 30.45 -15.75 11.46
N PRO A 396 31.46 -14.99 11.90
CA PRO A 396 31.47 -14.40 13.23
C PRO A 396 30.45 -13.27 13.36
N LYS A 397 29.92 -13.09 14.58
CA LYS A 397 29.19 -11.87 14.94
C LYS A 397 30.14 -10.67 14.89
N PHE A 398 29.58 -9.52 14.53
CA PHE A 398 30.35 -8.29 14.35
C PHE A 398 29.57 -7.06 14.83
N ILE A 399 30.33 -6.00 15.09
CA ILE A 399 29.86 -4.61 15.07
C ILE A 399 30.62 -3.99 13.90
N LEU A 400 29.95 -3.16 13.08
CA LEU A 400 30.58 -2.54 11.92
C LEU A 400 31.85 -1.79 12.33
N ASP A 401 32.89 -1.92 11.51
CA ASP A 401 34.21 -1.28 11.67
C ASP A 401 34.98 -1.66 12.93
N LYS A 402 34.45 -2.55 13.77
CA LYS A 402 35.14 -3.05 14.95
C LYS A 402 36.02 -4.25 14.61
N GLU A 403 37.22 -4.23 15.14
CA GLU A 403 38.23 -5.28 14.96
C GLU A 403 38.11 -6.36 16.05
N TYR A 404 38.29 -7.61 15.64
CA TYR A 404 38.22 -8.78 16.50
C TYR A 404 39.31 -9.79 16.11
N HIS A 405 39.68 -10.68 17.01
CA HIS A 405 40.69 -11.71 16.75
C HIS A 405 40.10 -13.12 16.76
N LEU A 406 40.42 -13.93 15.75
CA LEU A 406 40.03 -15.33 15.63
C LEU A 406 40.78 -16.24 16.61
N PHE A 407 41.93 -15.80 17.11
CA PHE A 407 42.77 -16.52 18.07
C PHE A 407 43.61 -15.53 18.90
N PRO A 408 44.17 -15.94 20.05
CA PRO A 408 44.96 -15.06 20.90
C PRO A 408 46.09 -14.36 20.14
N GLU A 409 46.17 -13.04 20.33
CA GLU A 409 47.14 -12.19 19.66
C GLU A 409 48.56 -12.53 20.15
N HIS A 410 49.46 -12.75 19.20
CA HIS A 410 50.88 -12.91 19.47
C HIS A 410 51.67 -12.58 18.20
N LYS A 411 52.86 -11.99 18.33
CA LYS A 411 53.73 -11.61 17.20
C LYS A 411 54.06 -12.76 16.22
N ASN A 412 53.94 -13.99 16.69
CA ASN A 412 54.24 -15.21 15.93
C ASN A 412 52.99 -16.03 15.56
N SER A 413 51.80 -15.53 15.90
CA SER A 413 50.55 -16.17 15.52
C SER A 413 50.20 -15.80 14.08
N VAL A 414 49.97 -16.80 13.24
CA VAL A 414 49.67 -16.59 11.82
C VAL A 414 48.76 -17.70 11.29
N ILE A 415 47.83 -17.34 10.41
CA ILE A 415 47.03 -18.29 9.64
C ILE A 415 47.95 -19.03 8.68
N GLN A 416 47.93 -20.36 8.74
CA GLN A 416 48.72 -21.24 7.87
C GLN A 416 47.87 -21.85 6.76
N PHE A 417 46.55 -21.88 6.94
CA PHE A 417 45.58 -22.35 5.96
C PHE A 417 44.20 -21.77 6.28
N LEU A 418 43.48 -21.34 5.24
CA LEU A 418 42.07 -20.95 5.30
C LEU A 418 41.34 -21.55 4.10
N ALA A 419 40.22 -22.21 4.34
CA ALA A 419 39.31 -22.68 3.31
C ALA A 419 37.85 -22.48 3.73
N ILE A 420 36.98 -22.31 2.74
CA ILE A 420 35.54 -22.17 2.92
C ILE A 420 34.88 -23.49 2.52
N GLY A 421 33.84 -23.90 3.24
CA GLY A 421 33.02 -25.06 2.90
C GLY A 421 32.90 -26.08 4.02
N GLU A 422 32.05 -27.07 3.81
CA GLU A 422 31.78 -28.11 4.82
C GLU A 422 32.75 -29.29 4.73
N GLU A 423 33.33 -29.52 3.56
CA GLU A 423 34.20 -30.65 3.26
C GLU A 423 35.59 -30.19 2.81
N GLY A 424 36.57 -31.08 2.98
CA GLY A 424 37.88 -30.92 2.37
C GLY A 424 38.95 -31.77 3.04
N ARG A 425 40.01 -32.07 2.29
CA ARG A 425 41.15 -32.83 2.78
C ARG A 425 42.43 -32.01 2.72
N VAL A 426 43.16 -32.00 3.84
CA VAL A 426 44.41 -31.27 3.97
C VAL A 426 45.52 -32.18 4.46
N ARG A 427 46.70 -32.05 3.84
CA ARG A 427 47.94 -32.68 4.26
C ARG A 427 48.78 -31.69 5.06
N VAL A 428 49.02 -32.00 6.32
CA VAL A 428 49.84 -31.18 7.21
C VAL A 428 51.25 -31.75 7.25
N TYR A 429 52.23 -30.97 6.79
CA TYR A 429 53.65 -31.35 6.81
C TYR A 429 54.32 -30.82 8.07
N TYR A 430 54.95 -31.70 8.84
CA TYR A 430 55.69 -31.38 10.05
C TYR A 430 57.17 -31.12 9.78
N ARG A 431 57.84 -30.41 10.70
CA ARG A 431 59.30 -30.34 10.69
C ARG A 431 59.91 -31.74 10.85
N PRO A 432 60.87 -32.15 10.00
CA PRO A 432 61.50 -33.46 10.07
C PRO A 432 62.09 -33.76 11.45
N SER A 433 61.84 -34.97 11.97
CA SER A 433 62.45 -35.45 13.21
C SER A 433 63.05 -36.83 12.97
N LYS A 434 64.29 -37.05 13.45
CA LYS A 434 65.02 -38.31 13.29
C LYS A 434 64.30 -39.53 13.93
N ARG A 435 63.33 -39.29 14.82
CA ARG A 435 62.57 -40.32 15.54
C ARG A 435 61.17 -40.58 14.97
N ALA A 436 60.76 -39.86 13.92
CA ALA A 436 59.38 -39.93 13.41
C ALA A 436 59.26 -40.86 12.18
N ARG A 437 58.23 -41.71 12.18
CA ARG A 437 57.91 -42.65 11.07
C ARG A 437 57.37 -41.95 9.81
N SER A 438 56.68 -40.82 9.97
CA SER A 438 56.22 -39.94 8.90
C SER A 438 56.39 -38.48 9.30
N ASN A 439 56.58 -37.60 8.32
CA ASN A 439 56.65 -36.15 8.49
C ASN A 439 55.42 -35.42 7.93
N TYR A 440 54.35 -36.16 7.62
CA TYR A 440 53.08 -35.59 7.23
C TYR A 440 51.93 -36.43 7.80
N GLU A 441 50.77 -35.80 7.93
CA GLU A 441 49.51 -36.42 8.33
C GLU A 441 48.36 -35.77 7.55
N ASP A 442 47.39 -36.59 7.16
CA ASP A 442 46.24 -36.18 6.36
C ASP A 442 45.03 -36.03 7.28
N PHE A 443 44.33 -34.91 7.15
CA PHE A 443 43.15 -34.58 7.95
C PHE A 443 41.97 -34.31 7.05
N GLU A 444 40.83 -34.88 7.41
CA GLU A 444 39.51 -34.53 6.89
C GLU A 444 38.95 -33.37 7.71
N LEU A 445 38.65 -32.25 7.06
CA LEU A 445 38.15 -31.04 7.72
C LEU A 445 36.80 -31.33 8.40
N GLN A 446 35.92 -32.11 7.76
CA GLN A 446 34.63 -32.50 8.31
C GLN A 446 34.70 -33.23 9.67
N SER A 447 35.83 -33.89 9.97
CA SER A 447 36.02 -34.61 11.25
C SER A 447 36.13 -33.68 12.47
N PHE A 448 36.33 -32.38 12.25
CA PHE A 448 36.39 -31.38 13.32
C PHE A 448 35.00 -30.76 13.54
N LEU A 449 34.60 -30.59 14.80
CA LEU A 449 33.34 -29.92 15.15
C LEU A 449 33.42 -28.42 14.87
N VAL A 450 32.33 -27.87 14.34
CA VAL A 450 32.13 -26.42 14.20
C VAL A 450 31.95 -25.80 15.59
N LYS A 451 32.77 -24.81 15.93
CA LYS A 451 32.77 -24.09 17.20
C LYS A 451 32.61 -22.58 16.95
N GLY A 452 32.41 -21.81 18.02
CA GLY A 452 32.37 -20.35 17.93
C GLY A 452 33.70 -19.75 17.42
N ALA A 453 33.61 -18.60 16.73
CA ALA A 453 34.74 -17.90 16.13
C ALA A 453 35.80 -17.39 17.12
N LEU A 454 35.60 -17.49 18.43
CA LEU A 454 36.61 -17.17 19.47
C LEU A 454 37.22 -18.42 20.12
N ALA A 455 36.77 -19.63 19.78
CA ALA A 455 37.30 -20.86 20.36
C ALA A 455 38.75 -21.13 19.90
N LEU A 456 39.60 -21.68 20.77
CA LEU A 456 41.00 -22.03 20.43
C LEU A 456 41.14 -23.13 19.34
N GLY A 457 40.08 -23.90 19.06
CA GLY A 457 40.14 -25.03 18.14
C GLY A 457 40.79 -26.29 18.75
N LYS A 458 41.06 -27.29 17.91
CA LYS A 458 41.70 -28.55 18.29
C LYS A 458 43.16 -28.52 17.85
N ARG A 459 44.07 -28.93 18.72
CA ARG A 459 45.49 -29.05 18.39
C ARG A 459 45.67 -30.06 17.25
N VAL A 460 46.34 -29.65 16.18
CA VAL A 460 46.60 -30.49 14.99
C VAL A 460 47.66 -31.53 15.29
N SER A 461 48.75 -31.12 15.94
CA SER A 461 49.85 -32.02 16.31
C SER A 461 50.64 -31.45 17.47
N THR A 462 51.40 -32.30 18.14
CA THR A 462 52.44 -31.91 19.11
C THR A 462 53.73 -31.47 18.41
N ARG A 463 53.86 -31.71 17.10
CA ARG A 463 55.02 -31.31 16.29
C ARG A 463 54.74 -29.99 15.57
N VAL A 464 55.80 -29.20 15.39
CA VAL A 464 55.73 -27.92 14.65
C VAL A 464 55.37 -28.19 13.19
N VAL A 465 54.28 -27.59 12.73
CA VAL A 465 53.83 -27.62 11.33
C VAL A 465 54.71 -26.70 10.49
N ARG A 466 55.23 -27.23 9.38
CA ARG A 466 56.02 -26.52 8.38
C ARG A 466 55.13 -25.91 7.29
N ARG A 467 54.18 -26.68 6.75
CA ARG A 467 53.28 -26.26 5.67
C ARG A 467 52.00 -27.09 5.71
N VAL A 468 50.89 -26.51 5.25
CA VAL A 468 49.65 -27.23 4.95
C VAL A 468 49.47 -27.24 3.43
N GLY A 469 49.14 -28.39 2.85
CA GLY A 469 48.78 -28.51 1.43
C GLY A 469 47.36 -29.07 1.29
N VAL A 470 46.63 -28.61 0.28
CA VAL A 470 45.32 -29.17 -0.07
C VAL A 470 45.52 -30.50 -0.80
N LEU A 471 44.75 -31.52 -0.42
CA LEU A 471 44.66 -32.77 -1.17
C LEU A 471 43.39 -32.70 -2.02
N ALA A 472 43.54 -32.77 -3.34
CA ALA A 472 42.39 -32.82 -4.23
C ALA A 472 41.58 -34.10 -3.99
N ASP A 473 40.26 -33.97 -3.95
CA ASP A 473 39.38 -35.10 -4.04
C ASP A 473 39.49 -35.77 -5.42
N LYS A 474 39.37 -37.10 -5.47
CA LYS A 474 39.26 -37.81 -6.75
C LYS A 474 37.99 -37.25 -7.41
N LYS A 475 38.15 -36.51 -8.50
CA LYS A 475 37.04 -36.00 -9.30
C LYS A 475 36.10 -37.15 -9.67
N THR A 476 34.87 -37.10 -9.18
CA THR A 476 33.72 -37.71 -9.86
C THR A 476 33.20 -36.68 -10.85
N GLU A 477 33.00 -37.12 -12.10
CA GLU A 477 32.41 -36.32 -13.16
C GLU A 477 30.92 -36.14 -12.84
N ASP A 478 30.57 -34.97 -12.33
CA ASP A 478 29.28 -34.26 -12.43
C ASP A 478 29.15 -33.39 -11.19
N ASP A 479 29.56 -32.13 -11.32
CA ASP A 479 29.09 -30.98 -10.54
C ASP A 479 29.63 -29.72 -11.21
N GLN A 480 28.81 -29.12 -12.08
CA GLN A 480 28.98 -27.72 -12.49
C GLN A 480 28.24 -26.88 -11.46
N GLU A 481 28.92 -26.45 -10.41
CA GLU A 481 28.41 -25.45 -9.46
C GLU A 481 29.42 -24.32 -9.25
N GLU A 482 28.84 -23.14 -9.01
CA GLU A 482 29.42 -21.80 -8.96
C GLU A 482 30.69 -21.70 -8.09
N GLU A 483 31.82 -21.32 -8.69
CA GLU A 483 33.04 -21.01 -7.94
C GLU A 483 32.90 -19.65 -7.23
N GLY A 484 32.59 -19.68 -5.93
CA GLY A 484 32.81 -18.54 -5.03
C GLY A 484 34.31 -18.18 -4.89
N PRO A 485 34.65 -17.01 -4.32
CA PRO A 485 36.02 -16.50 -4.31
C PRO A 485 36.98 -17.42 -3.54
N LYS A 486 38.07 -17.80 -4.21
CA LYS A 486 39.12 -18.68 -3.68
C LYS A 486 39.95 -17.95 -2.60
N PRO A 487 40.36 -18.63 -1.52
CA PRO A 487 41.24 -18.03 -0.51
C PRO A 487 42.63 -17.71 -1.08
N LEU A 488 43.22 -16.60 -0.62
CA LEU A 488 44.51 -16.10 -1.08
C LEU A 488 45.63 -17.15 -0.85
N PRO A 489 46.62 -17.26 -1.77
CA PRO A 489 47.79 -18.08 -1.54
C PRO A 489 48.61 -17.50 -0.37
N LEU A 490 48.70 -18.25 0.72
CA LEU A 490 49.35 -17.84 1.98
C LEU A 490 50.88 -17.73 1.92
N PHE A 491 51.50 -17.88 0.75
CA PHE A 491 52.93 -17.67 0.55
C PHE A 491 53.15 -17.27 -0.93
N PRO A 492 53.89 -16.18 -1.24
CA PRO A 492 54.48 -16.07 -2.57
C PRO A 492 55.36 -17.30 -2.78
N ASP A 493 55.24 -17.95 -3.94
CA ASP A 493 56.20 -18.96 -4.35
C ASP A 493 57.59 -18.32 -4.31
N SER A 494 58.39 -18.70 -3.32
CA SER A 494 59.81 -18.41 -3.33
C SER A 494 60.43 -19.28 -4.43
N LYS A 495 60.32 -18.81 -5.68
CA LYS A 495 61.05 -19.35 -6.83
C LYS A 495 61.57 -18.21 -7.70
N LYS A 496 62.87 -18.00 -7.48
CA LYS A 496 63.89 -17.26 -8.24
C LYS A 496 64.05 -15.78 -7.95
#